data_AF-A0AAN6WLB1-F1
#
_entry.id   AF-A0AAN6WLB1-F1
#
_cell.length_a   1.000
_cell.length_b   1.000
_cell.length_c   1.000
_cell.angle_alpha   90.00
_cell.angle_beta   90.00
_cell.angle_gamma   90.00
#
_symmetry.space_group_name_H-M   'P 1'
#
loop_
_entity.id
_entity.type
_entity.pdbx_description
1 polymer ?
#
loop_
_entity_poly.entity_id
_entity_poly.type
_entity_poly.pdbx_seq_one_letter_code
_entity_poly.pdbx_strand_id
1 'polypeptide(L)'
;MDFCARLRARLRILGKRVLQLEITMSRFARAWTNLPRMDCSMTVIKVRPVSAPIFKACREWDLDTAKYLMESGEASFCDVDDEYRNGLLEVSQ
;
A
#
# COMPACT_ATOMS: atom_id res chain seq x y z
N MET A 1 25.90 12.33 22.87
CA MET A 1 25.91 11.85 21.48
C MET A 1 24.55 11.28 21.12
N ASP A 2 23.85 12.04 20.28
CA ASP A 2 22.40 12.16 20.20
C ASP A 2 21.64 10.92 19.76
N PHE A 3 20.54 10.65 20.47
CA PHE A 3 19.47 9.73 20.05
C PHE A 3 19.04 9.97 18.60
N CYS A 4 18.93 11.23 18.18
CA CYS A 4 18.61 11.63 16.81
C CYS A 4 19.62 11.13 15.77
N ALA A 5 20.92 11.13 16.09
CA ALA A 5 21.95 10.64 15.18
C ALA A 5 21.86 9.12 14.99
N ARG A 6 21.60 8.38 16.07
CA ARG A 6 21.37 6.93 16.02
C ARG A 6 20.10 6.55 15.26
N LEU A 7 19.00 7.27 15.47
CA LEU A 7 17.75 7.06 14.75
C LEU A 7 17.93 7.31 13.24
N ARG A 8 18.57 8.43 12.87
CA ARG A 8 18.85 8.77 11.46
C ARG A 8 19.72 7.71 10.79
N ALA A 9 20.74 7.20 11.47
CA ALA A 9 21.59 6.13 10.95
C ALA A 9 20.78 4.85 10.71
N ARG A 10 19.93 4.45 11.66
CA ARG A 10 19.06 3.27 11.53
C ARG A 10 18.07 3.41 10.37
N LEU A 11 17.39 4.55 10.25
CA LEU A 11 16.48 4.84 9.14
C LEU A 11 17.20 4.78 7.79
N ARG A 12 18.44 5.30 7.71
CA ARG A 12 19.25 5.25 6.49
C ARG A 12 19.64 3.82 6.09
N ILE A 13 19.98 2.97 7.06
CA ILE A 13 20.26 1.55 6.82
C ILE A 13 18.99 0.82 6.35
N LEU A 14 17.86 1.05 7.03
CA LEU A 14 16.59 0.43 6.68
C LEU A 14 16.14 0.85 5.27
N GLY A 15 16.18 2.15 4.97
CA GLY A 15 15.82 2.67 3.64
C GLY A 15 16.68 2.08 2.51
N LYS A 16 17.99 1.91 2.73
CA LYS A 16 18.86 1.22 1.75
C LYS A 16 18.43 -0.22 1.50
N ARG A 17 18.04 -0.96 2.55
CA ARG A 17 17.58 -2.35 2.41
C ARG A 17 16.24 -2.42 1.69
N VAL A 18 15.31 -1.52 1.99
CA VAL A 18 14.02 -1.42 1.29
C VAL A 18 14.21 -1.16 -0.20
N LEU A 19 15.06 -0.19 -0.56
CA LEU A 19 15.40 0.09 -1.97
C LEU A 19 16.03 -1.12 -2.67
N GLN A 20 16.96 -1.83 -2.00
CA GLN A 20 17.57 -3.04 -2.56
C GLN A 20 16.55 -4.16 -2.78
N LEU A 21 15.59 -4.32 -1.87
CA LEU A 21 14.52 -5.29 -1.99
C LEU A 21 13.63 -4.97 -3.19
N GLU A 22 13.22 -3.71 -3.35
CA GLU A 22 12.36 -3.26 -4.44
C GLU A 22 13.03 -3.45 -5.82
N ILE A 23 14.33 -3.13 -5.95
CA ILE A 23 15.10 -3.38 -7.17
C ILE A 23 15.19 -4.87 -7.47
N THR A 24 15.44 -5.69 -6.45
CA THR A 24 15.55 -7.15 -6.61
C THR A 24 14.22 -7.75 -7.07
N MET A 25 13.11 -7.37 -6.42
CA MET A 25 11.78 -7.83 -6.78
C MET A 25 11.37 -7.38 -8.18
N SER A 26 11.68 -6.14 -8.55
CA SER A 26 11.44 -5.63 -9.91
C SER A 26 12.17 -6.45 -10.98
N ARG A 27 13.45 -6.77 -10.74
CA ARG A 27 14.23 -7.62 -11.67
C ARG A 27 13.67 -9.03 -11.76
N PHE A 28 13.28 -9.62 -10.63
CA PHE A 28 12.70 -10.96 -10.58
C PHE A 28 11.36 -11.01 -11.34
N ALA A 29 10.46 -10.05 -11.09
CA ALA A 29 9.17 -9.97 -11.76
C ALA A 29 9.31 -9.74 -13.28
N ARG A 30 10.24 -8.87 -13.71
CA ARG A 30 10.55 -8.67 -15.15
C ARG A 30 11.05 -9.95 -15.81
N ALA A 31 11.89 -10.72 -15.12
CA ALA A 31 12.40 -11.99 -15.63
C ALA A 31 11.29 -13.05 -15.74
N TRP A 32 10.37 -13.10 -14.76
CA TRP A 32 9.24 -14.02 -14.77
C TRP A 32 8.20 -13.70 -15.86
N THR A 33 7.93 -12.41 -16.09
CA THR A 33 6.87 -11.98 -17.01
C THR A 33 7.34 -11.73 -18.45
N ASN A 34 8.66 -11.81 -18.72
CA ASN A 34 9.26 -11.40 -20.00
C ASN A 34 8.87 -9.98 -20.45
N LEU A 35 8.51 -9.10 -19.50
CA LEU A 35 8.11 -7.72 -19.76
C LEU A 35 9.22 -6.76 -19.28
N PRO A 36 10.15 -6.35 -20.16
CA PRO A 36 11.28 -5.48 -19.78
C PRO A 36 10.85 -4.08 -19.31
N ARG A 37 9.59 -3.69 -19.54
CA ARG A 37 9.00 -2.39 -19.15
C ARG A 37 8.03 -2.46 -17.97
N MET A 38 7.93 -3.59 -17.27
CA MET A 38 7.16 -3.64 -16.03
C MET A 38 7.97 -2.99 -14.90
N ASP A 39 7.48 -1.86 -14.39
CA ASP A 39 7.94 -1.29 -13.13
C ASP A 39 7.12 -1.91 -12.00
N CYS A 40 7.80 -2.52 -11.04
CA CYS A 40 7.16 -3.05 -9.84
C CYS A 40 7.38 -2.04 -8.72
N SER A 41 6.30 -1.60 -8.09
CA SER A 41 6.39 -0.78 -6.87
C SER A 41 5.96 -1.62 -5.68
N MET A 42 6.73 -1.55 -4.60
CA MET A 42 6.36 -2.19 -3.35
C MET A 42 5.46 -1.24 -2.55
N THR A 43 4.17 -1.54 -2.50
CA THR A 43 3.19 -0.75 -1.74
C THR A 43 2.76 -1.49 -0.48
N VAL A 44 2.60 -0.74 0.62
CA VAL A 44 2.01 -1.27 1.85
C VAL A 44 0.50 -1.35 1.67
N ILE A 45 0.00 -2.57 1.66
CA ILE A 45 -1.44 -2.87 1.64
C ILE A 45 -1.93 -2.94 3.08
N LYS A 46 -2.93 -2.13 3.44
CA LYS A 46 -3.57 -2.26 4.76
C LYS A 46 -4.76 -3.20 4.61
N VAL A 47 -4.72 -4.30 5.34
CA VAL A 47 -5.83 -5.24 5.44
C VAL A 47 -6.78 -4.75 6.52
N ARG A 48 -8.07 -4.67 6.21
CA ARG A 48 -9.09 -4.11 7.11
C ARG A 48 -10.36 -4.97 7.11
N PRO A 49 -11.16 -4.93 8.18
CA PRO A 49 -12.46 -5.60 8.17
C PRO A 49 -13.33 -5.09 7.02
N VAL A 50 -14.10 -5.97 6.38
CA VAL A 50 -15.06 -5.61 5.30
C VAL A 50 -16.10 -4.55 5.73
N SER A 51 -16.33 -4.45 7.03
CA SER A 51 -17.21 -3.46 7.68
C SER A 51 -16.54 -2.11 7.91
N ALA A 52 -15.26 -1.94 7.53
CA ALA A 52 -14.56 -0.68 7.71
C ALA A 52 -15.26 0.46 6.94
N PRO A 53 -15.28 1.68 7.50
CA PRO A 53 -16.02 2.81 6.93
C PRO A 53 -15.71 3.10 5.46
N ILE A 54 -14.46 2.90 5.03
CA ILE A 54 -14.06 3.15 3.65
C ILE A 54 -14.75 2.22 2.65
N PHE A 55 -14.86 0.92 2.95
CA PHE A 55 -15.55 -0.01 2.05
C PHE A 55 -17.04 0.28 1.98
N LYS A 56 -17.65 0.67 3.11
CA LYS A 56 -19.05 1.09 3.13
C LYS A 56 -19.26 2.34 2.28
N ALA A 57 -18.44 3.37 2.47
CA ALA A 57 -18.51 4.60 1.69
C ALA A 57 -18.35 4.35 0.19
N CYS A 58 -17.41 3.48 -0.21
CA CYS A 58 -17.24 3.09 -1.61
C CYS A 58 -18.45 2.34 -2.16
N ARG A 59 -19.02 1.38 -1.42
CA ARG A 59 -20.22 0.63 -1.85
C ARG A 59 -21.46 1.52 -1.99
N GLU A 60 -21.61 2.50 -1.10
CA GLU A 60 -22.75 3.41 -1.05
C GLU A 60 -22.56 4.65 -1.93
N TRP A 61 -21.43 4.77 -2.64
CA TRP A 61 -21.07 5.95 -3.43
C TRP A 61 -21.05 7.26 -2.61
N ASP A 62 -20.77 7.15 -1.32
CA ASP A 62 -20.57 8.31 -0.42
C ASP A 62 -19.17 8.89 -0.64
N LEU A 63 -19.08 9.76 -1.64
CA LEU A 63 -17.83 10.38 -2.06
C LEU A 63 -17.26 11.31 -0.99
N ASP A 64 -18.10 11.97 -0.19
CA ASP A 64 -17.65 12.91 0.84
C ASP A 64 -16.94 12.16 1.97
N THR A 65 -17.53 11.06 2.45
CA THR A 65 -16.91 10.20 3.45
C THR A 65 -15.64 9.53 2.92
N ALA A 66 -15.69 8.99 1.69
CA ALA A 66 -14.52 8.36 1.08
C ALA A 66 -13.36 9.35 0.94
N LYS A 67 -13.64 10.58 0.47
CA LYS A 67 -12.65 11.65 0.36
C LYS A 67 -12.06 12.02 1.71
N TYR A 68 -12.91 12.24 2.73
CA TYR A 68 -12.45 12.57 4.07
C TYR A 68 -11.49 11.51 4.64
N LEU A 69 -11.84 10.23 4.52
CA LEU A 69 -11.02 9.11 5.02
C LEU A 69 -9.68 9.00 4.30
N MET A 70 -9.64 9.32 3.00
CA MET A 70 -8.40 9.35 2.22
C MET A 70 -7.53 10.53 2.60
N GLU A 71 -8.11 11.73 2.72
CA GLU A 71 -7.38 12.97 3.05
C GLU A 71 -6.85 12.96 4.49
N SER A 72 -7.55 12.33 5.44
CA SER A 72 -7.08 12.16 6.81
C SER A 72 -5.99 11.08 6.96
N GLY A 73 -5.77 10.26 5.94
CA GLY A 73 -4.87 9.10 5.98
C GLY A 73 -5.42 7.92 6.77
N GLU A 74 -6.67 8.00 7.23
CA GLU A 74 -7.38 6.90 7.88
C GLU A 74 -7.68 5.77 6.90
N ALA A 75 -7.70 6.02 5.59
CA ALA A 75 -7.80 5.04 4.51
C ALA A 75 -6.69 5.23 3.46
N SER A 76 -6.50 4.23 2.60
CA SER A 76 -5.64 4.31 1.42
C SER A 76 -6.30 3.60 0.23
N PHE A 77 -5.97 4.01 -0.99
CA PHE A 77 -6.40 3.33 -2.22
C PHE A 77 -5.99 1.86 -2.28
N CYS A 78 -4.94 1.49 -1.53
CA CYS A 78 -4.43 0.13 -1.45
C CYS A 78 -5.00 -0.66 -0.26
N ASP A 79 -6.06 -0.17 0.37
CA ASP A 79 -6.75 -0.91 1.42
C ASP A 79 -7.54 -2.08 0.80
N VAL A 80 -7.40 -3.25 1.40
CA VAL A 80 -8.08 -4.48 0.99
C VAL A 80 -8.88 -5.04 2.15
N ASP A 81 -10.04 -5.63 1.87
CA ASP A 81 -10.80 -6.28 2.91
C ASP A 81 -10.11 -7.58 3.39
N ASP A 82 -10.47 -8.06 4.56
CA ASP A 82 -9.90 -9.25 5.18
C ASP A 82 -10.61 -10.55 4.80
N GLU A 83 -11.87 -10.47 4.34
CA GLU A 83 -12.76 -11.60 4.09
C GLU A 83 -12.62 -12.14 2.65
N TYR A 84 -12.75 -11.28 1.67
CA TYR A 84 -12.70 -11.54 0.23
C TYR A 84 -11.40 -11.08 -0.42
N ARG A 85 -10.59 -10.27 0.28
CA ARG A 85 -9.38 -9.61 -0.25
C ARG A 85 -9.67 -8.63 -1.38
N ASN A 86 -10.90 -8.09 -1.45
CA ASN A 86 -11.26 -7.14 -2.49
C ASN A 86 -10.69 -5.76 -2.17
N GLY A 87 -10.22 -5.07 -3.20
CA GLY A 87 -9.88 -3.65 -3.14
C GLY A 87 -11.12 -2.75 -3.07
N LEU A 88 -10.91 -1.47 -2.75
CA LEU A 88 -11.99 -0.46 -2.65
C LEU A 88 -12.86 -0.31 -3.90
N LEU A 89 -12.31 -0.62 -5.07
CA LEU A 89 -12.97 -0.52 -6.38
C LEU A 89 -13.34 -1.88 -6.97
N GLU A 90 -13.02 -2.96 -6.27
CA GLU A 90 -13.35 -4.31 -6.70
C GLU A 90 -14.78 -4.59 -6.22
N VAL A 91 -15.72 -4.29 -7.10
CA VAL A 91 -17.14 -4.56 -6.87
C VAL A 91 -17.34 -6.07 -7.07
N SER A 92 -17.67 -6.78 -5.99
CA SER A 92 -18.22 -8.14 -6.11
C SER A 92 -19.49 -8.05 -6.96
N GLN A 93 -19.47 -8.63 -8.16
CA GLN A 93 -20.67 -8.88 -8.95
C GLN A 93 -21.55 -9.94 -8.27
#